data_AF-A0A8T7MD70-F1
#
_entry.id   AF-A0A8T7MD70-F1
#
_cell.length_a   1.000
_cell.length_b   1.000
_cell.length_c   1.000
_cell.angle_alpha   90.00
_cell.angle_beta   90.00
_cell.angle_gamma   90.00
#
_symmetry.space_group_name_H-M   'P 1'
#
loop_
_entity.id
_entity.type
_entity.pdbx_description
1 polymer ?
#
loop_
_entity_poly.entity_id
_entity_poly.type
_entity_poly.pdbx_seq_one_letter_code
_entity_poly.pdbx_strand_id
1 'polypeptide(L)'
;MNELRQEKSVAGQSNGQPNVATWVLNLEAAGRAQRWSQENPALLQEEATEMLYYFPSWLLVAVREEQPLRCEGCGELMVWKAKGLACAGCDRNFKGRLRQAKLSLAWIGHLPAPIPTKGLSLERLEAHPDPTAPLVRVGGQPYVLVPLLACYPENWPQRPPLIHYDRDFLNRIGIQGVGHSTHLVGTDGTTMCLYTSWRAVTLRVVLQQRVVNHVVSLFKIVQGVQHSEAFLDH
;
A
#
# COMPACT_ATOMS: atom_id res chain seq x y z
N MET A 1 -17.70 -12.59 16.33
CA MET A 1 -16.99 -11.79 15.30
C MET A 1 -15.86 -12.65 14.77
N ASN A 2 -15.70 -12.74 13.45
CA ASN A 2 -14.60 -13.50 12.86
C ASN A 2 -13.28 -12.80 13.18
N GLU A 3 -12.27 -13.57 13.58
CA GLU A 3 -10.92 -13.04 13.79
C GLU A 3 -10.35 -12.55 12.46
N LEU A 4 -9.96 -11.28 12.40
CA LEU A 4 -9.25 -10.73 11.24
C LEU A 4 -7.78 -11.16 11.32
N ARG A 5 -7.34 -12.00 10.39
CA ARG A 5 -5.99 -12.55 10.35
C ARG A 5 -5.17 -11.94 9.22
N GLN A 6 -3.89 -11.71 9.48
CA GLN A 6 -2.91 -11.25 8.50
C GLN A 6 -1.73 -12.21 8.47
N GLU A 7 -1.12 -12.35 7.30
CA GLU A 7 0.06 -13.17 7.08
C GLU A 7 1.11 -12.43 6.26
N LYS A 8 2.38 -12.70 6.55
CA LYS A 8 3.51 -12.13 5.82
C LYS A 8 4.68 -13.12 5.79
N SER A 9 5.29 -13.29 4.63
CA SER A 9 6.63 -13.88 4.52
C SER A 9 7.68 -12.95 5.12
N VAL A 10 8.39 -13.43 6.14
CA VAL A 10 9.48 -12.72 6.82
C VAL A 10 10.80 -13.46 6.61
N ALA A 11 11.90 -12.72 6.64
CA ALA A 11 13.23 -13.33 6.52
C ALA A 11 13.45 -14.36 7.64
N GLY A 12 13.75 -15.62 7.26
CA GLY A 12 14.03 -16.70 8.20
C GLY A 12 15.33 -16.46 8.97
N GLN A 13 15.35 -16.73 10.27
CA GLN A 13 16.51 -16.45 11.13
C GLN A 13 17.68 -17.43 10.98
N SER A 14 17.55 -18.53 10.22
CA SER A 14 18.59 -19.58 10.26
C SER A 14 18.90 -20.33 8.96
N ASN A 15 17.99 -20.47 7.98
CA ASN A 15 18.22 -21.36 6.83
C ASN A 15 17.91 -20.76 5.44
N GLY A 16 17.75 -19.44 5.33
CA GLY A 16 17.43 -18.77 4.05
C GLY A 16 16.04 -19.07 3.48
N GLN A 17 15.28 -19.99 4.07
CA GLN A 17 13.86 -20.18 3.73
C GLN A 17 13.00 -19.09 4.39
N PRO A 18 12.06 -18.49 3.65
CA PRO A 18 11.13 -17.53 4.21
C PRO A 18 10.21 -18.21 5.22
N ASN A 19 10.06 -17.61 6.40
CA ASN A 19 9.07 -18.02 7.38
C ASN A 19 7.78 -17.24 7.14
N VAL A 20 6.62 -17.89 7.26
CA VAL A 20 5.33 -17.18 7.22
C VAL A 20 4.95 -16.81 8.66
N ALA A 21 4.89 -15.52 8.94
CA ALA A 21 4.36 -14.98 10.19
C ALA A 21 2.88 -14.71 10.03
N THR A 22 2.06 -15.21 10.96
CA THR A 22 0.60 -14.99 11.00
C THR A 22 0.21 -14.37 12.33
N TRP A 23 -0.72 -13.43 12.33
CA TRP A 23 -1.27 -12.84 13.55
C TRP A 23 -2.73 -12.46 13.40
N VAL A 24 -3.42 -12.35 14.55
CA VAL A 24 -4.73 -11.73 14.64
C VAL A 24 -4.55 -10.22 14.79
N LEU A 25 -5.24 -9.46 13.94
CA LEU A 25 -5.18 -8.01 13.92
C LEU A 25 -5.88 -7.42 15.15
N ASN A 26 -5.15 -6.68 15.99
CA ASN A 26 -5.72 -5.99 17.14
C ASN A 26 -6.23 -4.60 16.73
N LEU A 27 -7.51 -4.54 16.34
CA LEU A 27 -8.16 -3.29 15.96
C LEU A 27 -8.36 -2.31 17.12
N GLU A 28 -8.43 -2.78 18.37
CA GLU A 28 -8.50 -1.88 19.52
C GLU A 28 -7.18 -1.11 19.68
N ALA A 29 -6.05 -1.80 19.54
CA ALA A 29 -4.73 -1.17 19.57
C ALA A 29 -4.50 -0.26 18.35
N ALA A 30 -4.87 -0.71 17.15
CA ALA A 30 -4.79 0.10 15.93
C ALA A 30 -5.66 1.36 16.03
N GLY A 31 -6.88 1.22 16.56
CA GLY A 31 -7.83 2.31 16.72
C GLY A 31 -7.30 3.46 17.56
N ARG A 32 -6.34 3.22 18.47
CA ARG A 32 -5.68 4.26 19.29
C ARG A 32 -4.68 5.13 18.52
N ALA A 33 -4.32 4.76 17.28
CA ALA A 33 -3.36 5.51 16.48
C ALA A 33 -3.95 6.82 15.95
N GLN A 34 -5.20 6.82 15.51
CA GLN A 34 -5.84 8.00 14.91
C GLN A 34 -7.15 8.36 15.63
N ARG A 35 -7.54 9.63 15.52
CA ARG A 35 -8.74 10.15 16.20
C ARG A 35 -10.03 9.59 15.60
N TRP A 36 -10.14 9.57 14.28
CA TRP A 36 -11.34 9.09 13.58
C TRP A 36 -11.68 7.64 13.94
N SER A 37 -10.67 6.78 14.15
CA SER A 37 -10.85 5.38 14.51
C SER A 37 -11.23 5.18 15.98
N GLN A 38 -10.89 6.13 16.86
CA GLN A 38 -11.36 6.14 18.26
C GLN A 38 -12.81 6.59 18.33
N GLU A 39 -13.17 7.60 17.55
CA GLU A 39 -14.52 8.16 17.48
C GLU A 39 -15.49 7.23 16.74
N ASN A 40 -14.99 6.47 15.77
CA ASN A 40 -15.78 5.52 14.98
C ASN A 40 -15.06 4.17 14.79
N PRO A 41 -15.02 3.32 15.84
CA PRO A 41 -14.38 2.00 15.76
C PRO A 41 -15.10 1.05 14.79
N ALA A 42 -16.39 1.25 14.54
CA ALA A 42 -17.15 0.47 13.56
C ALA A 42 -16.63 0.69 12.13
N LEU A 43 -16.29 1.94 11.77
CA LEU A 43 -15.66 2.23 10.49
C LEU A 43 -14.30 1.55 10.33
N LEU A 44 -13.45 1.55 11.38
CA LEU A 44 -12.16 0.84 11.31
C LEU A 44 -12.37 -0.68 11.12
N GLN A 45 -13.38 -1.26 11.78
CA GLN A 45 -13.74 -2.66 11.60
C GLN A 45 -14.22 -2.93 10.16
N GLU A 46 -15.05 -2.06 9.60
CA GLU A 46 -15.51 -2.14 8.21
C GLU A 46 -14.34 -2.09 7.23
N GLU A 47 -13.48 -1.07 7.35
CA GLU A 47 -12.25 -0.91 6.55
C GLU A 47 -11.38 -2.15 6.58
N ALA A 48 -11.08 -2.68 7.78
CA ALA A 48 -10.22 -3.85 7.92
C ALA A 48 -10.85 -5.13 7.39
N THR A 49 -12.17 -5.28 7.56
CA THR A 49 -12.90 -6.44 7.03
C THR A 49 -12.90 -6.42 5.51
N GLU A 50 -13.21 -5.28 4.89
CA GLU A 50 -13.20 -5.16 3.44
C GLU A 50 -11.79 -5.32 2.87
N MET A 51 -10.79 -4.67 3.46
CA MET A 51 -9.41 -4.79 2.99
C MET A 51 -8.90 -6.22 3.04
N LEU A 52 -9.16 -6.96 4.11
CA LEU A 52 -8.71 -8.37 4.20
C LEU A 52 -9.51 -9.32 3.30
N TYR A 53 -10.77 -9.00 2.99
CA TYR A 53 -11.56 -9.80 2.06
C TYR A 53 -11.09 -9.63 0.61
N TYR A 54 -10.87 -8.38 0.17
CA TYR A 54 -10.52 -8.08 -1.24
C TYR A 54 -9.01 -8.04 -1.51
N PHE A 55 -8.20 -7.78 -0.48
CA PHE A 55 -6.75 -7.64 -0.56
C PHE A 55 -6.07 -8.43 0.57
N PRO A 56 -6.21 -9.76 0.61
CA PRO A 56 -5.80 -10.59 1.77
C PRO A 56 -4.29 -10.55 2.08
N SER A 57 -3.46 -10.19 1.10
CA SER A 57 -2.01 -10.04 1.28
C SER A 57 -1.57 -8.66 1.78
N TRP A 58 -2.50 -7.70 1.90
CA TRP A 58 -2.19 -6.35 2.37
C TRP A 58 -2.16 -6.30 3.90
N LEU A 59 -1.21 -5.52 4.43
CA LEU A 59 -0.93 -5.45 5.86
C LEU A 59 -1.33 -4.08 6.41
N LEU A 60 -2.02 -4.08 7.55
CA LEU A 60 -2.31 -2.88 8.31
C LEU A 60 -1.11 -2.61 9.22
N VAL A 61 -0.41 -1.52 8.95
CA VAL A 61 0.83 -1.15 9.62
C VAL A 61 0.69 0.17 10.35
N ALA A 62 1.61 0.43 11.27
CA ALA A 62 1.82 1.78 11.79
C ALA A 62 2.74 2.57 10.86
N VAL A 63 2.39 3.81 10.59
CA VAL A 63 3.25 4.77 9.89
C VAL A 63 3.54 5.98 10.76
N ARG A 64 4.65 6.66 10.49
CA ARG A 64 5.00 7.97 11.04
C ARG A 64 5.40 8.85 9.87
N GLU A 65 4.77 10.02 9.72
CA GLU A 65 5.02 10.92 8.58
C GLU A 65 4.95 10.17 7.24
N GLU A 66 3.89 9.36 7.06
CA GLU A 66 3.65 8.55 5.86
C GLU A 66 4.73 7.49 5.55
N GLN A 67 5.66 7.24 6.48
CA GLN A 67 6.66 6.19 6.35
C GLN A 67 6.33 4.97 7.22
N PRO A 68 6.34 3.74 6.68
CA PRO A 68 6.12 2.53 7.46
C PRO A 68 7.14 2.40 8.58
N LEU A 69 6.64 2.22 9.80
CA LEU A 69 7.50 2.02 10.94
C LEU A 69 8.15 0.63 10.85
N ARG A 70 9.48 0.60 11.00
CA ARG A 70 10.28 -0.62 10.94
C ARG A 70 10.91 -0.93 12.30
N CYS A 71 11.10 -2.21 12.57
CA CYS A 71 11.75 -2.70 13.77
C CYS A 71 13.25 -2.41 13.73
N GLU A 72 13.78 -1.73 14.74
CA GLU A 72 15.22 -1.48 14.89
C GLU A 72 16.07 -2.76 15.01
N GLY A 73 15.45 -3.90 15.36
CA GLY A 73 16.16 -5.16 15.53
C GLY A 73 16.37 -5.94 14.23
N CYS A 74 15.36 -6.00 13.35
CA CYS A 74 15.41 -6.83 12.15
C CYS A 74 14.91 -6.14 10.86
N GLY A 75 14.58 -4.84 10.92
CA GLY A 75 14.12 -4.06 9.75
C GLY A 75 12.69 -4.36 9.28
N GLU A 76 12.04 -5.37 9.85
CA GLU A 76 10.66 -5.75 9.49
C GLU A 76 9.61 -4.73 9.94
N LEU A 77 8.45 -4.77 9.28
CA LEU A 77 7.35 -3.85 9.54
C LEU A 77 6.79 -4.00 10.96
N MET A 78 6.33 -2.89 11.52
CA MET A 78 5.58 -2.85 12.78
C MET A 78 4.08 -2.97 12.50
N VAL A 79 3.44 -3.97 13.10
CA VAL A 79 2.03 -4.37 12.87
C VAL A 79 1.26 -4.46 14.18
N TRP A 80 -0.06 -4.42 14.11
CA TRP A 80 -0.96 -4.41 15.27
C TRP A 80 -1.34 -5.83 15.71
N LYS A 81 -0.58 -6.39 16.65
CA LYS A 81 -0.79 -7.74 17.22
C LYS A 81 -1.60 -7.68 18.52
N ALA A 82 -1.96 -8.84 19.07
CA ALA A 82 -2.75 -8.97 20.30
C ALA A 82 -2.26 -8.08 21.46
N LYS A 83 -0.94 -7.93 21.66
CA LYS A 83 -0.35 -7.11 22.74
C LYS A 83 -0.13 -5.64 22.37
N GLY A 84 -0.56 -5.20 21.19
CA GLY A 84 -0.34 -3.86 20.66
C GLY A 84 0.61 -3.85 19.45
N LEU A 85 1.36 -2.77 19.29
CA LEU A 85 2.27 -2.60 18.16
C LEU A 85 3.55 -3.43 18.35
N ALA A 86 3.81 -4.37 17.44
CA ALA A 86 4.96 -5.27 17.51
C ALA A 86 5.54 -5.56 16.13
N CYS A 87 6.79 -5.97 16.09
CA CYS A 87 7.46 -6.37 14.85
C CYS A 87 6.78 -7.61 14.24
N ALA A 88 6.57 -7.59 12.93
CA ALA A 88 6.03 -8.73 12.18
C ALA A 88 6.93 -9.96 12.26
N GLY A 89 8.27 -9.78 12.19
CA GLY A 89 9.24 -10.87 12.10
C GLY A 89 9.80 -11.39 13.43
N CYS A 90 10.19 -10.50 14.37
CA CYS A 90 10.86 -10.91 15.61
C CYS A 90 10.03 -10.69 16.89
N ASP A 91 8.75 -10.32 16.75
CA ASP A 91 7.81 -10.06 17.87
C ASP A 91 8.25 -9.00 18.89
N ARG A 92 9.32 -8.25 18.61
CA ARG A 92 9.75 -7.14 19.48
C ARG A 92 8.66 -6.09 19.53
N ASN A 93 8.16 -5.82 20.74
CA ASN A 93 7.18 -4.77 20.98
C ASN A 93 7.77 -3.38 20.74
N PHE A 94 6.95 -2.46 20.23
CA PHE A 94 7.30 -1.06 20.15
C PHE A 94 7.38 -0.46 21.56
N LYS A 95 8.57 0.01 21.94
CA LYS A 95 8.81 0.62 23.26
C LYS A 95 8.45 2.12 23.31
N GLY A 96 8.20 2.75 22.16
CA GLY A 96 7.81 4.15 22.12
C GLY A 96 6.40 4.36 22.70
N ARG A 97 6.17 5.49 23.37
CA ARG A 97 4.82 5.86 23.82
C ARG A 97 3.97 6.16 22.59
N LEU A 98 3.03 5.27 22.25
CA LEU A 98 2.12 5.41 21.10
C LEU A 98 1.49 6.81 21.01
N ARG A 99 1.11 7.40 22.16
CA ARG A 99 0.52 8.75 22.25
C ARG A 99 1.45 9.90 21.88
N GLN A 100 2.76 9.74 22.00
CA GLN A 100 3.74 10.79 21.69
C GLN A 100 4.28 10.68 20.26
N ALA A 101 4.19 9.50 19.64
CA ALA A 101 4.83 9.20 18.38
C ALA A 101 4.06 9.67 17.13
N LYS A 102 2.90 10.32 17.28
CA LYS A 102 2.00 10.77 16.18
C LYS A 102 1.88 9.69 15.09
N LEU A 103 1.51 8.48 15.51
CA LEU A 103 1.37 7.36 14.59
C LEU A 103 0.07 7.50 13.80
N SER A 104 0.11 7.07 12.54
CA SER A 104 -1.07 6.93 11.68
C SER A 104 -1.23 5.49 11.23
N LEU A 105 -2.40 5.20 10.66
CA LEU A 105 -2.71 3.90 10.08
C LEU A 105 -2.45 3.93 8.57
N ALA A 106 -1.85 2.86 8.06
CA ALA A 106 -1.72 2.67 6.61
C ALA A 106 -1.83 1.20 6.25
N TRP A 107 -2.24 0.94 5.01
CA TRP A 107 -2.15 -0.36 4.39
C TRP A 107 -0.97 -0.41 3.43
N ILE A 108 -0.19 -1.47 3.50
CA ILE A 108 0.93 -1.72 2.58
C ILE A 108 0.72 -3.06 1.89
N GLY A 109 0.95 -3.11 0.58
CA GLY A 109 0.82 -4.34 -0.19
C GLY A 109 1.07 -4.13 -1.66
N HIS A 110 0.66 -5.12 -2.45
CA HIS A 110 0.82 -5.10 -3.89
C HIS A 110 -0.54 -5.04 -4.58
N LEU A 111 -0.67 -4.10 -5.53
CA LEU A 111 -1.82 -4.03 -6.42
C LEU A 111 -1.47 -4.71 -7.75
N PRO A 112 -2.13 -5.81 -8.13
CA PRO A 112 -1.91 -6.42 -9.43
C PRO A 112 -2.41 -5.48 -10.53
N ALA A 113 -1.54 -5.14 -11.46
CA ALA A 113 -1.89 -4.32 -12.62
C ALA A 113 -1.53 -5.04 -13.91
N PRO A 114 -2.50 -5.21 -14.84
CA PRO A 114 -2.21 -5.80 -16.14
C PRO A 114 -1.29 -4.86 -16.91
N ILE A 115 -0.27 -5.43 -17.55
CA ILE A 115 0.58 -4.70 -18.48
C ILE A 115 0.40 -5.25 -19.90
N PRO A 116 0.54 -4.44 -20.95
CA PRO A 116 0.51 -4.95 -22.31
C PRO A 116 1.51 -6.10 -22.52
N THR A 117 1.14 -7.10 -23.32
CA THR A 117 2.00 -8.28 -23.61
C THR A 117 3.25 -7.96 -24.42
N LYS A 118 3.37 -6.71 -24.88
CA LYS A 118 4.49 -6.16 -25.65
C LYS A 118 4.63 -4.67 -25.35
N GLY A 119 5.81 -4.11 -25.59
CA GLY A 119 6.08 -2.68 -25.50
C GLY A 119 6.90 -2.30 -24.27
N LEU A 120 7.18 -1.00 -24.17
CA LEU A 120 8.28 -0.47 -23.37
C LEU A 120 8.17 -0.75 -21.87
N SER A 121 6.95 -0.76 -21.31
CA SER A 121 6.75 -1.08 -19.88
C SER A 121 7.16 -2.51 -19.54
N LEU A 122 6.78 -3.49 -20.37
CA LEU A 122 7.13 -4.90 -20.16
C LEU A 122 8.64 -5.10 -20.35
N GLU A 123 9.20 -4.54 -21.42
CA GLU A 123 10.65 -4.61 -21.71
C GLU A 123 11.49 -4.05 -20.56
N ARG A 124 11.09 -2.91 -19.99
CA ARG A 124 11.78 -2.29 -18.83
C ARG A 124 11.73 -3.17 -17.59
N LEU A 125 10.57 -3.74 -17.28
CA LEU A 125 10.35 -4.60 -16.12
C LEU A 125 11.08 -5.95 -16.25
N GLU A 126 11.10 -6.53 -17.44
CA GLU A 126 11.85 -7.77 -17.72
C GLU A 126 13.37 -7.54 -17.68
N ALA A 127 13.85 -6.38 -18.16
CA ALA A 127 15.26 -6.02 -18.10
C ALA A 127 15.76 -5.69 -16.68
N HIS A 128 14.87 -5.24 -15.79
CA HIS A 128 15.22 -4.84 -14.42
C HIS A 128 14.28 -5.47 -13.39
N PRO A 129 14.35 -6.80 -13.19
CA PRO A 129 13.47 -7.50 -12.25
C PRO A 129 13.62 -6.95 -10.82
N ASP A 130 12.50 -6.82 -10.11
CA ASP A 130 12.45 -6.37 -8.72
C ASP A 130 11.67 -7.37 -7.85
N PRO A 131 12.27 -7.94 -6.79
CA PRO A 131 11.51 -8.75 -5.84
C PRO A 131 10.40 -7.97 -5.12
N THR A 132 10.48 -6.64 -5.03
CA THR A 132 9.46 -5.79 -4.42
C THR A 132 8.33 -5.41 -5.38
N ALA A 133 8.51 -5.59 -6.70
CA ALA A 133 7.50 -5.36 -7.71
C ALA A 133 7.50 -6.50 -8.75
N PRO A 134 7.20 -7.75 -8.33
CA PRO A 134 7.39 -8.90 -9.19
C PRO A 134 6.46 -8.89 -10.40
N LEU A 135 7.01 -9.34 -11.52
CA LEU A 135 6.27 -9.63 -12.75
C LEU A 135 5.78 -11.08 -12.70
N VAL A 136 4.47 -11.27 -12.80
CA VAL A 136 3.81 -12.58 -12.80
C VAL A 136 2.99 -12.77 -14.07
N ARG A 137 2.75 -14.01 -14.47
CA ARG A 137 1.92 -14.34 -15.63
C ARG A 137 0.72 -15.18 -15.19
N VAL A 138 -0.49 -14.73 -15.53
CA VAL A 138 -1.75 -15.45 -15.25
C VAL A 138 -2.43 -15.73 -16.58
N GLY A 139 -2.55 -17.00 -16.95
CA GLY A 139 -3.12 -17.38 -18.26
C GLY A 139 -2.38 -16.75 -19.46
N GLY A 140 -1.06 -16.53 -19.35
CA GLY A 140 -0.24 -15.88 -20.37
C GLY A 140 -0.24 -14.34 -20.34
N GLN A 141 -1.21 -13.72 -19.67
CA GLN A 141 -1.27 -12.27 -19.48
C GLN A 141 -0.26 -11.84 -18.40
N PRO A 142 0.69 -10.93 -18.69
CA PRO A 142 1.60 -10.38 -17.69
C PRO A 142 0.87 -9.38 -16.78
N TYR A 143 1.19 -9.47 -15.49
CA TYR A 143 0.81 -8.56 -14.43
C TYR A 143 2.04 -8.17 -13.65
N VAL A 144 2.17 -6.88 -13.32
CA VAL A 144 3.11 -6.44 -12.30
C VAL A 144 2.37 -6.24 -11.00
N LEU A 145 2.97 -6.73 -9.91
CA LEU A 145 2.48 -6.50 -8.56
C LEU A 145 3.03 -5.16 -8.08
N VAL A 146 2.27 -4.09 -8.23
CA VAL A 146 2.72 -2.72 -7.94
C VAL A 146 2.76 -2.48 -6.43
N PRO A 147 3.92 -2.22 -5.82
CA PRO A 147 4.04 -1.94 -4.39
C PRO A 147 3.46 -0.56 -4.07
N LEU A 148 2.52 -0.51 -3.14
CA LEU A 148 1.82 0.70 -2.73
C LEU A 148 1.74 0.81 -1.21
N LEU A 149 1.70 2.06 -0.74
CA LEU A 149 1.36 2.42 0.62
C LEU A 149 0.13 3.35 0.61
N ALA A 150 -0.93 2.96 1.31
CA ALA A 150 -2.17 3.70 1.43
C ALA A 150 -2.36 4.21 2.87
N CYS A 151 -2.07 5.50 3.09
CA CYS A 151 -2.14 6.15 4.39
C CYS A 151 -3.51 6.81 4.61
N TYR A 152 -4.13 6.54 5.75
CA TYR A 152 -5.35 7.24 6.17
C TYR A 152 -5.01 8.66 6.67
N PRO A 153 -5.74 9.70 6.24
CA PRO A 153 -5.59 11.05 6.78
C PRO A 153 -6.20 11.12 8.19
N GLU A 154 -5.86 12.17 8.95
CA GLU A 154 -6.37 12.36 10.31
C GLU A 154 -7.91 12.47 10.37
N ASN A 155 -8.53 12.95 9.30
CA ASN A 155 -9.97 13.14 9.14
C ASN A 155 -10.56 12.18 8.10
N TRP A 156 -10.13 10.92 8.10
CA TRP A 156 -10.80 9.86 7.34
C TRP A 156 -12.26 9.68 7.82
N PRO A 157 -13.25 9.47 6.93
CA PRO A 157 -13.18 9.40 5.46
C PRO A 157 -13.53 10.73 4.77
N GLN A 158 -13.46 11.88 5.45
CA GLN A 158 -13.79 13.18 4.87
C GLN A 158 -12.73 13.72 3.92
N ARG A 159 -11.52 13.15 3.93
CA ARG A 159 -10.46 13.41 2.93
C ARG A 159 -10.00 12.13 2.24
N PRO A 160 -9.49 12.22 1.00
CA PRO A 160 -8.89 11.08 0.31
C PRO A 160 -7.71 10.51 1.10
N PRO A 161 -7.44 9.20 0.99
CA PRO A 161 -6.20 8.63 1.49
C PRO A 161 -5.02 9.15 0.67
N LEU A 162 -3.84 9.14 1.28
CA LEU A 162 -2.60 9.36 0.53
C LEU A 162 -2.13 8.00 0.02
N ILE A 163 -1.99 7.88 -1.30
CA ILE A 163 -1.51 6.65 -1.92
C ILE A 163 -0.14 6.93 -2.51
N HIS A 164 0.87 6.24 -2.00
CA HIS A 164 2.26 6.38 -2.43
C HIS A 164 2.67 5.18 -3.24
N TYR A 165 3.31 5.45 -4.38
CA TYR A 165 4.10 4.45 -5.08
C TYR A 165 5.42 4.21 -4.37
N ASP A 166 5.96 3.01 -4.52
CA ASP A 166 7.40 2.84 -4.35
C ASP A 166 8.16 3.66 -5.41
N ARG A 167 9.18 4.39 -4.98
CA ARG A 167 9.97 5.27 -5.86
C ARG A 167 10.79 4.48 -6.87
N ASP A 168 11.40 3.38 -6.44
CA ASP A 168 12.26 2.59 -7.31
C ASP A 168 11.42 1.91 -8.39
N PHE A 169 10.19 1.49 -8.05
CA PHE A 169 9.21 1.06 -9.05
C PHE A 169 8.93 2.12 -10.12
N LEU A 170 8.61 3.37 -9.73
CA LEU A 170 8.36 4.46 -10.69
C LEU A 170 9.58 4.71 -11.59
N ASN A 171 10.78 4.76 -11.01
CA ASN A 171 12.02 4.93 -11.75
C ASN A 171 12.25 3.81 -12.77
N ARG A 172 11.97 2.56 -12.42
CA ARG A 172 12.13 1.39 -13.32
C ARG A 172 11.20 1.45 -14.53
N ILE A 173 9.95 1.86 -14.34
CA ILE A 173 9.02 2.05 -15.46
C ILE A 173 9.30 3.34 -16.23
N GLY A 174 10.26 4.16 -15.76
CA GLY A 174 10.74 5.40 -16.36
C GLY A 174 9.80 6.59 -16.17
N ILE A 175 9.07 6.62 -15.05
CA ILE A 175 8.32 7.77 -14.57
C ILE A 175 9.17 8.48 -13.52
N GLN A 176 9.47 9.76 -13.75
CA GLN A 176 10.34 10.55 -12.87
C GLN A 176 9.58 11.74 -12.27
N GLY A 177 9.44 11.73 -10.94
CA GLY A 177 9.04 12.88 -10.14
C GLY A 177 7.58 13.34 -10.29
N VAL A 178 7.33 14.51 -9.70
CA VAL A 178 6.04 15.23 -9.76
C VAL A 178 5.74 15.65 -11.19
N GLY A 179 4.50 15.46 -11.63
CA GLY A 179 4.11 15.87 -12.96
C GLY A 179 2.61 16.00 -13.09
N HIS A 180 2.15 17.11 -13.66
CA HIS A 180 0.74 17.24 -14.06
C HIS A 180 0.33 16.12 -15.02
N SER A 181 1.23 15.77 -15.94
CA SER A 181 1.03 14.69 -16.92
C SER A 181 0.99 13.29 -16.30
N THR A 182 1.53 13.08 -15.10
CA THR A 182 1.56 11.77 -14.42
C THR A 182 0.60 11.70 -13.24
N HIS A 183 -0.07 12.82 -12.92
CA HIS A 183 -0.91 12.95 -11.72
C HIS A 183 -0.17 12.58 -10.42
N LEU A 184 1.16 12.73 -10.40
CA LEU A 184 1.98 12.56 -9.21
C LEU A 184 2.20 13.91 -8.54
N VAL A 185 2.00 13.94 -7.22
CA VAL A 185 2.09 15.11 -6.34
C VAL A 185 3.00 14.83 -5.14
N GLY A 186 3.13 15.81 -4.24
CA GLY A 186 4.04 15.74 -3.08
C GLY A 186 5.45 16.20 -3.45
N THR A 187 6.29 16.49 -2.45
CA THR A 187 7.70 16.92 -2.69
C THR A 187 8.56 15.82 -3.29
N ASP A 188 8.11 14.59 -3.10
CA ASP A 188 8.86 13.39 -3.36
C ASP A 188 8.42 12.73 -4.70
N GLY A 189 7.32 13.20 -5.29
CA GLY A 189 6.80 12.74 -6.57
C GLY A 189 6.26 11.31 -6.56
N THR A 190 5.95 10.73 -5.40
CA THR A 190 5.41 9.36 -5.31
C THR A 190 3.92 9.32 -4.98
N THR A 191 3.33 10.44 -4.58
CA THR A 191 1.93 10.49 -4.12
C THR A 191 0.97 10.63 -5.29
N MET A 192 -0.05 9.79 -5.36
CA MET A 192 -1.11 9.87 -6.37
C MET A 192 -2.07 11.03 -6.10
N CYS A 193 -2.41 11.77 -7.16
CA CYS A 193 -3.52 12.71 -7.14
C CYS A 193 -4.84 11.96 -7.41
N LEU A 194 -5.67 11.78 -6.37
CA LEU A 194 -6.93 11.01 -6.45
C LEU A 194 -8.15 11.78 -7.01
N TYR A 195 -7.94 12.75 -7.90
CA TYR A 195 -8.95 13.63 -8.52
C TYR A 195 -9.74 14.56 -7.57
N THR A 196 -10.32 15.62 -8.12
CA THR A 196 -10.77 16.83 -7.40
C THR A 196 -12.09 16.68 -6.63
N SER A 197 -12.98 15.75 -7.00
CA SER A 197 -14.21 15.49 -6.24
C SER A 197 -14.07 14.28 -5.31
N TRP A 198 -14.00 14.54 -4.01
CA TRP A 198 -13.97 13.51 -2.98
C TRP A 198 -15.36 13.27 -2.40
N ARG A 199 -15.70 11.98 -2.26
CA ARG A 199 -16.85 11.50 -1.47
C ARG A 199 -16.32 10.45 -0.51
N ALA A 200 -16.86 10.42 0.70
CA ALA A 200 -16.50 9.39 1.68
C ALA A 200 -16.84 8.00 1.10
N VAL A 201 -15.82 7.16 0.96
CA VAL A 201 -15.89 5.77 0.52
C VAL A 201 -14.80 5.00 1.25
N THR A 202 -14.95 3.68 1.36
CA THR A 202 -13.95 2.78 1.95
C THR A 202 -12.62 2.82 1.18
N LEU A 203 -11.50 2.49 1.82
CA LEU A 203 -10.21 2.40 1.13
C LEU A 203 -10.24 1.38 -0.02
N ARG A 204 -10.94 0.26 0.15
CA ARG A 204 -11.13 -0.73 -0.91
C ARG A 204 -11.67 -0.08 -2.19
N VAL A 205 -12.73 0.72 -2.07
CA VAL A 205 -13.34 1.43 -3.21
C VAL A 205 -12.35 2.37 -3.87
N VAL A 206 -11.52 3.08 -3.08
CA VAL A 206 -10.45 3.94 -3.62
C VAL A 206 -9.45 3.13 -4.43
N LEU A 207 -8.98 1.99 -3.87
CA LEU A 207 -8.02 1.12 -4.55
C LEU A 207 -8.59 0.60 -5.88
N GLN A 208 -9.82 0.08 -5.86
CA GLN A 208 -10.48 -0.52 -7.02
C GLN A 208 -10.86 0.50 -8.10
N GLN A 209 -11.39 1.66 -7.72
CA GLN A 209 -11.99 2.60 -8.68
C GLN A 209 -11.04 3.72 -9.11
N ARG A 210 -10.02 4.06 -8.30
CA ARG A 210 -9.14 5.20 -8.56
C ARG A 210 -7.71 4.78 -8.77
N VAL A 211 -7.18 3.95 -7.87
CA VAL A 211 -5.76 3.57 -7.90
C VAL A 211 -5.45 2.63 -9.07
N VAL A 212 -6.26 1.59 -9.31
CA VAL A 212 -6.08 0.71 -10.48
C VAL A 212 -6.04 1.51 -11.78
N ASN A 213 -6.99 2.43 -11.97
CA ASN A 213 -7.05 3.29 -13.14
C ASN A 213 -5.79 4.15 -13.28
N HIS A 214 -5.36 4.79 -12.19
CA HIS A 214 -4.13 5.58 -12.20
C HIS A 214 -2.89 4.75 -12.59
N VAL A 215 -2.76 3.53 -12.07
CA VAL A 215 -1.65 2.63 -12.41
C VAL A 215 -1.65 2.28 -13.90
N VAL A 216 -2.83 1.93 -14.43
CA VAL A 216 -2.99 1.61 -15.86
C VAL A 216 -2.67 2.83 -16.73
N SER A 217 -3.10 4.03 -16.33
CA SER A 217 -2.78 5.27 -17.04
C SER A 217 -1.27 5.55 -17.06
N LEU A 218 -0.54 5.27 -15.97
CA LEU A 218 0.93 5.38 -15.97
C LEU A 218 1.56 4.44 -17.01
N PHE A 219 1.08 3.20 -17.14
CA PHE A 219 1.57 2.30 -18.19
C PHE A 219 1.24 2.82 -19.59
N LYS A 220 0.05 3.36 -19.83
CA LYS A 220 -0.28 4.02 -21.11
C LYS A 220 0.71 5.14 -21.43
N ILE A 221 1.04 5.99 -20.45
CA ILE A 221 2.01 7.09 -20.60
C ILE A 221 3.40 6.56 -20.94
N VAL A 222 3.85 5.50 -20.26
CA VAL A 222 5.15 4.86 -20.56
C VAL A 222 5.19 4.32 -22.00
N GLN A 223 4.05 3.93 -22.57
CA GLN A 223 3.92 3.51 -23.97
C GLN A 223 3.80 4.69 -24.96
N GLY A 224 3.89 5.93 -24.49
CA GLY A 224 3.83 7.14 -25.32
C GLY A 224 2.41 7.69 -25.56
N VAL A 225 1.38 7.14 -24.90
CA VAL A 225 0.03 7.72 -24.95
C VAL A 225 0.02 9.08 -24.27
N GLN A 226 -0.64 10.07 -24.89
CA GLN A 226 -0.75 11.41 -24.31
C GLN A 226 -1.49 11.37 -22.98
N HIS A 227 -1.03 12.14 -21.99
CA HIS A 227 -1.61 12.12 -20.64
C HIS A 227 -3.10 12.44 -20.62
N SER A 228 -3.58 13.34 -21.47
CA SER A 228 -5.00 13.63 -21.62
C SER A 228 -5.79 12.37 -21.99
N GLU A 229 -5.31 11.58 -22.95
CA GLU A 229 -5.96 10.33 -23.37
C GLU A 229 -5.80 9.22 -22.32
N ALA A 230 -4.63 9.13 -21.68
CA ALA A 230 -4.31 8.09 -20.71
C ALA A 230 -5.27 8.09 -19.50
N PHE A 231 -5.80 9.27 -19.12
CA PHE A 231 -6.67 9.44 -17.96
C PHE A 231 -8.16 9.69 -18.30
N LEU A 232 -8.57 9.69 -19.58
CA LEU A 232 -9.97 9.96 -20.01
C LEU A 232 -10.83 8.70 -20.24
N ASP A 233 -10.22 7.50 -20.28
CA ASP A 233 -10.86 6.25 -20.76
C ASP A 233 -11.64 5.41 -19.71
N HIS A 234 -12.12 6.00 -18.61
CA HIS A 234 -12.77 5.23 -17.54
C HIS A 234 -14.09 5.82 -17.04
#